data_AF-A0A7C1HAE3-F1
#
_entry.id   AF-A0A7C1HAE3-F1
#
_cell.length_a   1.000
_cell.length_b   1.000
_cell.length_c   1.000
_cell.angle_alpha   90.00
_cell.angle_beta   90.00
_cell.angle_gamma   90.00
#
_symmetry.space_group_name_H-M   'P 1'
#
loop_
_entity.id
_entity.type
_entity.pdbx_description
1 polymer ?
#
loop_
_entity_poly.entity_id
_entity_poly.type
_entity_poly.pdbx_seq_one_letter_code
_entity_poly.pdbx_strand_id
1 'polypeptide(L)'
;MKPSVWCGAVCCFLGLLTGSAPLAAQPSGGPYGPIPQNYTLPRDARTVYYVSPGGQAEAPGSSLDTPTTLEAAFSRVRTGDVIVLRGGTYRTGDLILNQGITMQPHADEQPVLKGTFVATEWRDLGNGLWMTPWTRLFPDAPQDWWRRHRHGRETPLHRFHNDMVFVDGRFLQSAGWEGEVDGDSYYIDYDAGLVYIGVDPTDRLVEITAYDVAIHRITGECHGRVSDRKGPVIRGITFTQYAFRAIEIDGTNPEGLSPESGHGKEVVGTTLENCTLSYCSRVAAYLRGDRLTIRHCKVSDTSTEGLFILSSSDVLMEKNIFTRNNIERITGYYPAAVKIFNQCYRVTCRDNLVIDHPHSNGIWYDVGNVDGVFINNWIQGVGKVDRIPRRDQLWPSDNGFFFEISKGAVCAGNVFVDCDHGILVLNSSDVHIYQNTLVNSTVCIGRNARSAAGDHFGWHPSTGPDVDERDGHVFVNNLLAGDADYRRPLLFVWQPEALCGRLAGPQLKRLDHNVYVRRGDRGTMPLILWSPAADETCQTPFETPQALHGRYPEFSAHSLYFTSGEIPLFRGAELGHFELSKTFPGNRAATRLPAEIVRVLNLPGRTAPYVGAYPAGPVR
;
A
#
# COMPACT_ATOMS: atom_id res chain seq x y z
N MET A 1 6.44 -78.47 22.78
CA MET A 1 5.65 -77.63 23.70
C MET A 1 5.43 -76.27 23.05
N LYS A 2 4.17 -75.87 22.85
CA LYS A 2 3.75 -74.46 22.63
C LYS A 2 4.14 -73.60 23.86
N PRO A 3 3.98 -72.26 23.87
CA PRO A 3 4.54 -71.22 22.98
C PRO A 3 5.01 -69.98 23.81
N SER A 4 5.23 -68.83 23.13
CA SER A 4 5.08 -67.44 23.63
C SER A 4 6.30 -66.81 24.35
N VAL A 5 6.67 -65.53 24.23
CA VAL A 5 6.02 -64.30 23.72
C VAL A 5 7.13 -63.38 23.17
N TRP A 6 6.88 -62.75 22.02
CA TRP A 6 7.61 -61.58 21.53
C TRP A 6 7.17 -60.32 22.29
N CYS A 7 8.10 -59.62 22.95
CA CYS A 7 7.86 -58.27 23.46
C CYS A 7 8.10 -57.25 22.34
N GLY A 8 7.01 -56.67 21.83
CA GLY A 8 7.07 -55.51 20.94
C GLY A 8 7.44 -54.25 21.71
N ALA A 9 8.45 -53.54 21.23
CA ALA A 9 8.75 -52.17 21.65
C ALA A 9 7.77 -51.22 20.97
N VAL A 10 6.84 -50.67 21.74
CA VAL A 10 5.99 -49.56 21.33
C VAL A 10 6.78 -48.26 21.52
N CYS A 11 7.33 -47.73 20.43
CA CYS A 11 7.80 -46.34 20.38
C CYS A 11 6.57 -45.43 20.29
N CYS A 12 6.20 -44.79 21.41
CA CYS A 12 5.25 -43.68 21.42
C CYS A 12 5.81 -42.50 20.62
N PHE A 13 5.33 -42.32 19.41
CA PHE A 13 5.41 -41.04 18.70
C PHE A 13 4.53 -40.02 19.44
N LEU A 14 5.14 -39.10 20.19
CA LEU A 14 4.47 -37.85 20.55
C LEU A 14 4.33 -37.02 19.28
N GLY A 15 3.14 -37.06 18.68
CA GLY A 15 2.74 -36.07 17.70
C GLY A 15 2.67 -34.70 18.36
N LEU A 16 3.59 -33.81 17.98
CA LEU A 16 3.48 -32.38 18.20
C LEU A 16 2.28 -31.87 17.39
N LEU A 17 1.10 -31.93 18.01
CA LEU A 17 -0.04 -31.12 17.60
C LEU A 17 0.34 -29.66 17.80
N THR A 18 0.73 -29.00 16.71
CA THR A 18 0.77 -27.53 16.61
C THR A 18 -0.65 -27.01 16.76
N GLY A 19 -1.10 -26.83 18.00
CA GLY A 19 -2.33 -26.13 18.30
C GLY A 19 -2.14 -24.66 17.98
N SER A 20 -2.72 -24.21 16.88
CA SER A 20 -2.90 -22.79 16.57
C SER A 20 -3.75 -22.18 17.69
N ALA A 21 -3.12 -21.52 18.66
CA ALA A 21 -3.84 -20.66 19.58
C ALA A 21 -4.60 -19.61 18.73
N PRO A 22 -5.87 -19.31 19.03
CA PRO A 22 -6.61 -18.30 18.29
C PRO A 22 -5.88 -16.96 18.50
N LEU A 23 -5.21 -16.47 17.47
CA LEU A 23 -4.65 -15.12 17.46
C LEU A 23 -5.81 -14.15 17.72
N ALA A 24 -5.67 -13.31 18.75
CA ALA A 24 -6.57 -12.19 18.97
C ALA A 24 -6.39 -11.17 17.83
N ALA A 25 -7.50 -10.70 17.26
CA ALA A 25 -7.49 -9.77 16.14
C ALA A 25 -7.12 -8.35 16.58
N GLN A 26 -5.93 -7.92 16.16
CA GLN A 26 -5.24 -6.64 16.34
C GLN A 26 -4.18 -6.56 15.24
N PRO A 27 -3.53 -5.42 14.96
CA PRO A 27 -2.26 -5.46 14.24
C PRO A 27 -1.35 -6.43 14.96
N SER A 28 -0.88 -7.43 14.22
CA SER A 28 -0.22 -8.59 14.81
C SER A 28 1.11 -8.27 15.47
N GLY A 29 1.70 -7.10 15.15
CA GLY A 29 3.09 -6.78 15.43
C GLY A 29 4.07 -7.49 14.48
N GLY A 30 3.57 -8.20 13.46
CA GLY A 30 4.36 -8.93 12.47
C GLY A 30 4.49 -10.43 12.76
N PRO A 31 5.47 -11.11 12.12
CA PRO A 31 6.41 -10.55 11.14
C PRO A 31 5.67 -10.02 9.90
N TYR A 32 6.11 -8.87 9.41
CA TYR A 32 5.67 -8.26 8.14
C TYR A 32 6.77 -8.39 7.10
N GLY A 33 6.39 -8.36 5.82
CA GLY A 33 7.32 -8.42 4.69
C GLY A 33 7.91 -9.82 4.51
N PRO A 34 8.96 -9.94 3.66
CA PRO A 34 9.51 -11.21 3.25
C PRO A 34 10.08 -12.00 4.42
N ILE A 35 9.67 -13.26 4.52
CA ILE A 35 10.19 -14.19 5.52
C ILE A 35 11.15 -15.16 4.82
N PRO A 36 12.36 -15.41 5.34
CA PRO A 36 13.22 -16.46 4.82
C PRO A 36 12.49 -17.81 4.77
N GLN A 37 12.55 -18.48 3.62
CA GLN A 37 11.93 -19.77 3.39
C GLN A 37 12.96 -20.74 2.84
N ASN A 38 12.72 -22.03 3.06
CA ASN A 38 13.33 -23.10 2.27
C ASN A 38 12.27 -23.65 1.31
N TYR A 39 12.34 -23.23 0.05
CA TYR A 39 11.31 -23.54 -0.95
C TYR A 39 11.43 -24.97 -1.46
N THR A 40 10.43 -25.80 -1.15
CA THR A 40 10.27 -27.12 -1.76
C THR A 40 9.78 -26.99 -3.20
N LEU A 41 10.22 -27.89 -4.08
CA LEU A 41 9.65 -27.99 -5.43
C LEU A 41 8.14 -28.29 -5.37
N PRO A 42 7.31 -27.60 -6.15
CA PRO A 42 5.89 -27.93 -6.28
C PRO A 42 5.70 -29.38 -6.74
N ARG A 43 4.86 -30.14 -6.02
CA ARG A 43 4.66 -31.58 -6.29
C ARG A 43 3.94 -31.84 -7.62
N ASP A 44 3.21 -30.85 -8.10
CA ASP A 44 2.41 -30.82 -9.32
C ASP A 44 3.12 -30.07 -10.46
N ALA A 45 4.42 -29.79 -10.32
CA ALA A 45 5.22 -29.19 -11.37
C ALA A 45 5.18 -30.05 -12.65
N ARG A 46 4.76 -29.46 -13.77
CA ARG A 46 4.76 -30.12 -15.07
C ARG A 46 6.19 -30.35 -15.56
N THR A 47 6.96 -29.26 -15.61
CA THR A 47 8.37 -29.24 -15.99
C THR A 47 9.09 -28.29 -15.06
N VAL A 48 10.32 -28.63 -14.66
CA VAL A 48 11.17 -27.76 -13.85
C VAL A 48 12.32 -27.25 -14.71
N TYR A 49 12.49 -25.94 -14.74
CA TYR A 49 13.63 -25.25 -15.35
C TYR A 49 14.50 -24.64 -14.25
N TYR A 50 15.73 -25.12 -14.13
CA TYR A 50 16.75 -24.52 -13.29
C TYR A 50 17.46 -23.41 -14.06
N VAL A 51 17.52 -22.22 -13.47
CA VAL A 51 18.17 -21.04 -14.04
C VAL A 51 19.21 -20.46 -13.09
N SER A 52 20.26 -19.87 -13.63
CA SER A 52 21.30 -19.20 -12.84
C SER A 52 21.82 -17.94 -13.54
N PRO A 53 22.45 -16.98 -12.84
CA PRO A 53 23.03 -15.79 -13.48
C PRO A 53 24.11 -16.13 -14.53
N GLY A 54 24.81 -17.25 -14.35
CA GLY A 54 25.81 -17.77 -15.28
C GLY A 54 25.34 -18.94 -16.14
N GLY A 55 24.02 -19.18 -16.21
CA GLY A 55 23.44 -20.23 -17.03
C GLY A 55 23.67 -19.99 -18.51
N GLN A 56 23.62 -21.06 -19.31
CA GLN A 56 23.83 -20.97 -20.76
C GLN A 56 22.50 -21.05 -21.49
N ALA A 57 22.24 -20.16 -22.46
CA ALA A 57 20.92 -20.05 -23.08
C ALA A 57 20.52 -21.33 -23.85
N GLU A 58 21.49 -22.04 -24.42
CA GLU A 58 21.34 -23.30 -25.13
C GLU A 58 21.21 -24.52 -24.20
N ALA A 59 21.56 -24.38 -22.91
CA ALA A 59 21.40 -25.46 -21.95
C ALA A 59 19.91 -25.78 -21.77
N PRO A 60 19.55 -27.06 -21.54
CA PRO A 60 18.15 -27.45 -21.37
C PRO A 60 17.52 -26.88 -20.09
N GLY A 61 18.33 -26.62 -19.05
CA GLY A 61 17.84 -26.19 -17.74
C GLY A 61 17.17 -27.32 -16.95
N SER A 62 17.38 -28.59 -17.30
CA SER A 62 16.72 -29.73 -16.66
C SER A 62 17.38 -30.20 -15.36
N SER A 63 18.52 -29.61 -14.97
CA SER A 63 19.24 -29.92 -13.73
C SER A 63 20.01 -28.72 -13.19
N LEU A 64 20.39 -28.78 -11.92
CA LEU A 64 21.20 -27.73 -11.26
C LEU A 64 22.61 -27.59 -11.85
N ASP A 65 23.18 -28.66 -12.41
CA ASP A 65 24.53 -28.68 -13.00
C ASP A 65 24.56 -28.09 -14.41
N THR A 66 23.41 -28.03 -15.08
CA THR A 66 23.27 -27.48 -16.43
C THR A 66 22.13 -26.45 -16.50
N PRO A 67 22.21 -25.36 -15.70
CA PRO A 67 21.17 -24.35 -15.66
C PRO A 67 21.13 -23.55 -16.97
N THR A 68 19.93 -23.14 -17.36
CA THR A 68 19.71 -22.23 -18.50
C THR A 68 19.65 -20.78 -18.04
N THR A 69 19.67 -19.81 -18.95
CA THR A 69 19.34 -18.41 -18.61
C THR A 69 17.86 -18.23 -18.31
N LEU A 70 17.50 -17.16 -17.60
CA LEU A 70 16.10 -16.85 -17.29
C LEU A 70 15.29 -16.53 -18.55
N GLU A 71 15.87 -15.78 -19.49
CA GLU A 71 15.28 -15.42 -20.79
C GLU A 71 14.95 -16.67 -21.61
N ALA A 72 15.88 -17.63 -21.66
CA ALA A 72 15.68 -18.87 -22.36
C ALA A 72 14.57 -19.71 -21.71
N ALA A 73 14.47 -19.74 -20.38
CA ALA A 73 13.36 -20.39 -19.70
C ALA A 73 12.01 -19.72 -20.03
N PHE A 74 11.92 -18.38 -20.00
CA PHE A 74 10.70 -17.64 -20.35
C PHE A 74 10.19 -17.96 -21.76
N SER A 75 11.09 -18.14 -22.73
CA SER A 75 10.68 -18.54 -24.09
C SER A 75 10.08 -19.96 -24.18
N ARG A 76 10.39 -20.83 -23.21
CA ARG A 76 10.07 -22.27 -23.22
C ARG A 76 8.88 -22.65 -22.34
N VAL A 77 8.70 -21.96 -21.22
CA VAL A 77 7.68 -22.31 -20.22
C VAL A 77 6.27 -22.31 -20.78
N ARG A 78 5.46 -23.17 -20.17
CA ARG A 78 4.02 -23.32 -20.38
C ARG A 78 3.32 -23.32 -19.04
N THR A 79 2.00 -23.15 -19.06
CA THR A 79 1.19 -23.27 -17.85
C THR A 79 1.53 -24.54 -17.05
N GLY A 80 1.74 -24.38 -15.75
CA GLY A 80 2.09 -25.46 -14.82
C GLY A 80 3.58 -25.78 -14.72
N ASP A 81 4.44 -25.13 -15.52
CA ASP A 81 5.88 -25.23 -15.37
C ASP A 81 6.38 -24.39 -14.18
N VAL A 82 7.57 -24.76 -13.68
CA VAL A 82 8.24 -24.10 -12.55
C VAL A 82 9.63 -23.65 -12.98
N ILE A 83 9.95 -22.39 -12.75
CA ILE A 83 11.30 -21.85 -12.85
C ILE A 83 11.90 -21.80 -11.44
N VAL A 84 13.03 -22.49 -11.27
CA VAL A 84 13.79 -22.55 -10.02
C VAL A 84 15.07 -21.74 -10.20
N LEU A 85 15.17 -20.61 -9.50
CA LEU A 85 16.26 -19.66 -9.64
C LEU A 85 17.37 -19.96 -8.63
N ARG A 86 18.61 -20.10 -9.11
CA ARG A 86 19.79 -20.05 -8.24
C ARG A 86 19.98 -18.65 -7.67
N GLY A 87 20.62 -18.55 -6.52
CA GLY A 87 20.98 -17.28 -5.88
C GLY A 87 21.96 -16.47 -6.72
N GLY A 88 21.91 -15.15 -6.53
CA GLY A 88 22.77 -14.20 -7.23
C GLY A 88 22.00 -13.17 -8.05
N THR A 89 22.75 -12.29 -8.70
CA THR A 89 22.23 -11.12 -9.42
C THR A 89 22.00 -11.44 -10.90
N TYR A 90 20.74 -11.38 -11.32
CA TYR A 90 20.30 -11.45 -12.70
C TYR A 90 20.10 -10.01 -13.21
N ARG A 91 20.97 -9.53 -14.09
CA ARG A 91 20.80 -8.22 -14.75
C ARG A 91 19.94 -8.39 -15.99
N THR A 92 18.63 -8.36 -15.80
CA THR A 92 17.64 -8.79 -16.80
C THR A 92 16.33 -8.03 -16.61
N GLY A 93 15.54 -8.00 -17.68
CA GLY A 93 14.24 -7.37 -17.72
C GLY A 93 13.60 -7.55 -19.09
N ASP A 94 12.48 -6.86 -19.28
CA ASP A 94 11.60 -6.92 -20.43
C ASP A 94 11.16 -8.37 -20.74
N LEU A 95 11.05 -9.20 -19.69
CA LEU A 95 10.65 -10.60 -19.80
C LEU A 95 9.15 -10.69 -20.03
N ILE A 96 8.76 -11.18 -21.21
CA ILE A 96 7.35 -11.31 -21.59
C ILE A 96 6.85 -12.70 -21.23
N LEU A 97 5.71 -12.76 -20.55
CA LEU A 97 5.05 -14.00 -20.15
C LEU A 97 3.60 -13.97 -20.61
N ASN A 98 3.06 -15.13 -21.01
CA ASN A 98 1.62 -15.28 -21.16
C ASN A 98 1.05 -16.59 -20.63
N GLN A 99 1.79 -17.21 -19.70
CA GLN A 99 1.48 -18.51 -19.11
C GLN A 99 1.48 -18.42 -17.58
N GLY A 100 0.59 -19.15 -16.92
CA GLY A 100 0.54 -19.32 -15.47
C GLY A 100 1.61 -20.31 -15.00
N ILE A 101 2.77 -19.77 -14.61
CA ILE A 101 3.94 -20.51 -14.12
C ILE A 101 4.15 -20.27 -12.63
N THR A 102 5.01 -21.08 -12.01
CA THR A 102 5.60 -20.76 -10.71
C THR A 102 7.05 -20.33 -10.87
N MET A 103 7.47 -19.28 -10.17
CA MET A 103 8.86 -18.87 -10.03
C MET A 103 9.22 -18.86 -8.55
N GLN A 104 10.32 -19.53 -8.19
CA GLN A 104 10.81 -19.59 -6.82
C GLN A 104 12.33 -19.80 -6.75
N PRO A 105 13.00 -19.45 -5.65
CA PRO A 105 14.39 -19.81 -5.42
C PRO A 105 14.62 -21.32 -5.36
N HIS A 106 15.86 -21.71 -5.59
CA HIS A 106 16.36 -23.01 -5.17
C HIS A 106 16.57 -23.02 -3.66
N ALA A 107 15.80 -23.85 -2.94
CA ALA A 107 15.88 -23.96 -1.48
C ALA A 107 15.78 -22.57 -0.79
N ASP A 108 16.82 -22.15 -0.07
CA ASP A 108 16.93 -20.88 0.66
C ASP A 108 17.81 -19.83 -0.04
N GLU A 109 18.22 -20.10 -1.28
CA GLU A 109 19.03 -19.17 -2.08
C GLU A 109 18.27 -17.85 -2.37
N GLN A 110 19.02 -16.78 -2.65
CA GLN A 110 18.47 -15.42 -2.79
C GLN A 110 18.70 -14.87 -4.20
N PRO A 111 17.76 -15.09 -5.14
CA PRO A 111 17.82 -14.50 -6.47
C PRO A 111 17.42 -13.01 -6.44
N VAL A 112 18.21 -12.18 -7.10
CA VAL A 112 17.97 -10.75 -7.25
C VAL A 112 17.90 -10.41 -8.74
N LEU A 113 16.73 -9.99 -9.20
CA LEU A 113 16.52 -9.47 -10.55
C LEU A 113 16.74 -7.96 -10.52
N LYS A 114 17.72 -7.47 -11.28
CA LYS A 114 18.08 -6.06 -11.40
C LYS A 114 17.83 -5.54 -12.80
N GLY A 115 17.15 -4.40 -12.90
CA GLY A 115 16.93 -3.69 -14.16
C GLY A 115 18.10 -2.83 -14.61
N THR A 116 19.30 -2.98 -14.01
CA THR A 116 20.48 -2.14 -14.29
C THR A 116 21.65 -2.92 -14.89
N PHE A 117 22.45 -2.22 -15.68
CA PHE A 117 23.79 -2.65 -16.08
C PHE A 117 24.86 -1.83 -15.35
N VAL A 118 26.08 -2.38 -15.32
CA VAL A 118 27.25 -1.71 -14.74
C VAL A 118 27.86 -0.80 -15.80
N ALA A 119 28.00 0.48 -15.47
CA ALA A 119 28.71 1.44 -16.31
C ALA A 119 30.20 1.43 -15.96
N THR A 120 31.04 1.04 -16.92
CA THR A 120 32.50 0.88 -16.72
C THR A 120 33.35 1.88 -17.52
N GLU A 121 32.79 2.50 -18.56
CA GLU A 121 33.52 3.36 -19.48
C GLU A 121 33.37 4.84 -19.09
N TRP A 122 34.08 5.24 -18.05
CA TRP A 122 34.02 6.60 -17.51
C TRP A 122 35.19 7.47 -18.01
N ARG A 123 34.87 8.71 -18.35
CA ARG A 123 35.83 9.77 -18.69
C ARG A 123 35.76 10.88 -17.66
N ASP A 124 36.89 11.16 -17.02
CA ASP A 124 37.08 12.36 -16.21
C ASP A 124 37.11 13.60 -17.11
N LEU A 125 36.27 14.59 -16.78
CA LEU A 125 36.23 15.87 -17.47
C LEU A 125 37.17 16.93 -16.85
N GLY A 126 37.82 16.62 -15.73
CA GLY A 126 38.79 17.49 -15.06
C GLY A 126 38.17 18.64 -14.26
N ASN A 127 36.85 18.65 -14.11
CA ASN A 127 36.07 19.69 -13.43
C ASN A 127 35.15 19.13 -12.33
N GLY A 128 35.42 17.89 -11.86
CA GLY A 128 34.59 17.19 -10.88
C GLY A 128 33.43 16.39 -11.49
N LEU A 129 33.30 16.38 -12.82
CA LEU A 129 32.33 15.55 -13.53
C LEU A 129 32.99 14.35 -14.20
N TRP A 130 32.27 13.24 -14.15
CA TRP A 130 32.59 12.04 -14.90
C TRP A 130 31.45 11.74 -15.87
N MET A 131 31.82 11.32 -17.08
CA MET A 131 30.87 11.08 -18.16
C MET A 131 31.02 9.66 -18.69
N THR A 132 29.91 9.02 -19.03
CA THR A 132 29.88 7.74 -19.75
C THR A 132 28.79 7.77 -20.84
N PRO A 133 29.01 7.15 -22.01
CA PRO A 133 27.94 6.94 -22.97
C PRO A 133 26.95 5.88 -22.46
N TRP A 134 25.65 6.11 -22.69
CA TRP A 134 24.60 5.15 -22.34
C TRP A 134 23.54 5.07 -23.43
N THR A 135 23.17 3.85 -23.83
CA THR A 135 22.26 3.61 -24.98
C THR A 135 20.88 3.12 -24.56
N ARG A 136 20.68 2.80 -23.28
CA ARG A 136 19.43 2.27 -22.72
C ARG A 136 18.78 3.31 -21.84
N LEU A 137 18.32 4.39 -22.47
CA LEU A 137 17.69 5.52 -21.82
C LEU A 137 16.16 5.43 -21.92
N PHE A 138 15.48 5.91 -20.90
CA PHE A 138 14.02 5.89 -20.75
C PHE A 138 13.49 7.32 -20.54
N PRO A 139 13.64 8.23 -21.54
CA PRO A 139 13.07 9.56 -21.45
C PRO A 139 11.53 9.48 -21.47
N ASP A 140 10.91 10.09 -20.47
CA ASP A 140 9.46 10.24 -20.39
C ASP A 140 9.08 11.68 -19.98
N ALA A 141 7.79 12.00 -20.02
CA ALA A 141 7.23 13.32 -19.79
C ALA A 141 6.03 13.23 -18.82
N PRO A 142 5.68 14.34 -18.13
CA PRO A 142 4.46 14.38 -17.37
C PRO A 142 3.23 14.10 -18.24
N GLN A 143 2.28 13.35 -17.69
CA GLN A 143 0.99 13.10 -18.32
C GLN A 143 0.18 14.40 -18.47
N ASP A 144 -0.81 14.40 -19.37
CA ASP A 144 -1.59 15.58 -19.76
C ASP A 144 -2.40 16.22 -18.61
N TRP A 145 -2.80 15.42 -17.62
CA TRP A 145 -3.49 15.89 -16.42
C TRP A 145 -2.55 16.63 -15.44
N TRP A 146 -1.23 16.51 -15.59
CA TRP A 146 -0.27 17.22 -14.74
C TRP A 146 -0.16 18.69 -15.15
N ARG A 147 -0.29 19.60 -14.17
CA ARG A 147 -0.39 21.04 -14.42
C ARG A 147 0.91 21.76 -14.12
N ARG A 148 1.72 21.99 -15.16
CA ARG A 148 3.02 22.70 -15.05
C ARG A 148 2.95 24.03 -14.30
N HIS A 149 1.94 24.86 -14.57
CA HIS A 149 1.78 26.16 -13.91
C HIS A 149 1.50 26.07 -12.40
N ARG A 150 1.15 24.88 -11.87
CA ARG A 150 0.93 24.65 -10.44
C ARG A 150 2.08 23.95 -9.74
N HIS A 151 2.78 23.07 -10.45
CA HIS A 151 3.72 22.10 -9.85
C HIS A 151 5.14 22.20 -10.40
N GLY A 152 5.36 22.96 -11.48
CA GLY A 152 6.66 23.04 -12.15
C GLY A 152 7.75 23.73 -11.32
N ARG A 153 7.40 24.41 -10.23
CA ARG A 153 8.37 24.97 -9.28
C ARG A 153 8.94 23.87 -8.37
N GLU A 154 8.10 22.96 -7.90
CA GLU A 154 8.46 21.90 -6.97
C GLU A 154 8.98 20.64 -7.68
N THR A 155 8.51 20.41 -8.91
CA THR A 155 8.82 19.24 -9.74
C THR A 155 9.35 19.68 -11.11
N PRO A 156 10.68 19.77 -11.25
CA PRO A 156 11.34 19.98 -12.54
C PRO A 156 11.00 18.87 -13.55
N LEU A 157 10.99 19.21 -14.85
CA LEU A 157 10.59 18.27 -15.90
C LEU A 157 11.51 17.05 -16.01
N HIS A 158 12.80 17.20 -15.75
CA HIS A 158 13.76 16.09 -15.82
C HIS A 158 13.48 14.97 -14.81
N ARG A 159 12.69 15.21 -13.75
CA ARG A 159 12.25 14.16 -12.81
C ARG A 159 11.21 13.20 -13.40
N PHE A 160 10.63 13.55 -14.55
CA PHE A 160 9.70 12.68 -15.27
C PHE A 160 10.39 11.72 -16.23
N HIS A 161 11.71 11.75 -16.35
CA HIS A 161 12.42 10.66 -17.00
C HIS A 161 12.52 9.46 -16.04
N ASN A 162 12.56 8.26 -16.61
CA ASN A 162 12.45 7.01 -15.88
C ASN A 162 13.82 6.44 -15.46
N ASP A 163 14.91 6.99 -16.00
CA ASP A 163 16.26 6.55 -15.71
C ASP A 163 16.65 6.77 -14.25
N MET A 164 17.36 5.82 -13.66
CA MET A 164 17.93 5.92 -12.32
C MET A 164 19.42 5.56 -12.34
N VAL A 165 20.22 6.27 -11.55
CA VAL A 165 21.66 6.03 -11.39
C VAL A 165 21.97 5.69 -9.94
N PHE A 166 22.82 4.69 -9.74
CA PHE A 166 23.24 4.21 -8.43
C PHE A 166 24.76 4.14 -8.34
N VAL A 167 25.31 4.53 -7.19
CA VAL A 167 26.73 4.34 -6.85
C VAL A 167 26.81 3.52 -5.57
N ASP A 168 27.46 2.36 -5.63
CA ASP A 168 27.53 1.37 -4.53
C ASP A 168 26.14 1.02 -3.95
N GLY A 169 25.14 0.92 -4.83
CA GLY A 169 23.75 0.64 -4.48
C GLY A 169 22.96 1.84 -3.93
N ARG A 170 23.59 3.01 -3.72
CA ARG A 170 22.91 4.23 -3.30
C ARG A 170 22.33 4.97 -4.51
N PHE A 171 21.04 5.28 -4.45
CA PHE A 171 20.34 6.11 -5.44
C PHE A 171 20.91 7.53 -5.48
N LEU A 172 21.12 8.05 -6.69
CA LEU A 172 21.43 9.46 -6.96
C LEU A 172 20.17 10.18 -7.46
N GLN A 173 19.99 11.46 -7.12
CA GLN A 173 18.86 12.26 -7.58
C GLN A 173 19.16 12.89 -8.96
N SER A 174 18.17 12.92 -9.87
CA SER A 174 18.35 13.61 -11.16
C SER A 174 18.59 15.12 -10.98
N ALA A 175 19.52 15.68 -11.73
CA ALA A 175 19.79 17.10 -11.92
C ALA A 175 19.35 17.58 -13.31
N GLY A 176 19.13 18.89 -13.48
CA GLY A 176 18.61 19.45 -14.73
C GLY A 176 19.69 19.74 -15.79
N TRP A 177 20.95 19.84 -15.39
CA TRP A 177 22.11 20.10 -16.24
C TRP A 177 23.42 19.82 -15.47
N GLU A 178 24.56 19.84 -16.15
CA GLU A 178 25.87 19.46 -15.60
C GLU A 178 26.31 20.29 -14.38
N GLY A 179 25.97 21.58 -14.34
CA GLY A 179 26.37 22.47 -13.25
C GLY A 179 25.62 22.25 -11.93
N GLU A 180 24.54 21.46 -11.95
CA GLU A 180 23.80 21.03 -10.76
C GLU A 180 24.29 19.68 -10.20
N VAL A 181 25.19 18.98 -10.92
CA VAL A 181 25.66 17.66 -10.52
C VAL A 181 26.67 17.76 -9.37
N ASP A 182 26.41 16.99 -8.33
CA ASP A 182 27.21 16.84 -7.13
C ASP A 182 27.37 15.36 -6.74
N GLY A 183 27.89 15.11 -5.53
CA GLY A 183 28.13 13.75 -5.05
C GLY A 183 26.86 12.91 -4.86
N ASP A 184 25.67 13.51 -4.89
CA ASP A 184 24.39 12.87 -4.62
C ASP A 184 23.44 12.91 -5.83
N SER A 185 23.93 13.34 -6.99
CA SER A 185 23.11 13.56 -8.18
C SER A 185 23.76 13.10 -9.48
N TYR A 186 22.94 12.99 -10.51
CA TYR A 186 23.35 12.67 -11.88
C TYR A 186 22.58 13.54 -12.88
N TYR A 187 23.16 13.76 -14.05
CA TYR A 187 22.48 14.40 -15.19
C TYR A 187 22.57 13.47 -16.40
N ILE A 188 21.55 13.52 -17.27
CA ILE A 188 21.54 12.79 -18.54
C ILE A 188 21.26 13.78 -19.66
N ASP A 189 22.19 13.86 -20.60
CA ASP A 189 21.94 14.45 -21.91
C ASP A 189 21.34 13.36 -22.81
N TYR A 190 20.01 13.40 -22.96
CA TYR A 190 19.26 12.42 -23.74
C TYR A 190 19.51 12.53 -25.25
N ASP A 191 19.83 13.73 -25.74
CA ASP A 191 20.10 13.95 -27.17
C ASP A 191 21.48 13.36 -27.55
N ALA A 192 22.46 13.49 -26.65
CA ALA A 192 23.81 12.95 -26.85
C ALA A 192 23.97 11.49 -26.35
N GLY A 193 23.04 10.99 -25.53
CA GLY A 193 23.16 9.69 -24.89
C GLY A 193 24.29 9.63 -23.87
N LEU A 194 24.47 10.69 -23.08
CA LEU A 194 25.57 10.84 -22.12
C LEU A 194 25.06 10.97 -20.69
N VAL A 195 25.64 10.20 -19.77
CA VAL A 195 25.32 10.24 -18.34
C VAL A 195 26.49 10.86 -17.58
N TYR A 196 26.18 11.79 -16.69
CA TYR A 196 27.11 12.55 -15.89
C TYR A 196 26.88 12.31 -14.40
N ILE A 197 27.97 12.11 -13.65
CA ILE A 197 27.95 12.00 -12.18
C ILE A 197 29.02 12.89 -11.55
N GLY A 198 28.81 13.31 -10.31
CA GLY A 198 29.76 14.12 -9.52
C GLY A 198 30.63 13.32 -8.57
N VAL A 199 30.59 11.98 -8.65
CA VAL A 199 31.39 11.07 -7.83
C VAL A 199 32.45 10.41 -8.73
N ASP A 200 33.68 10.32 -8.24
CA ASP A 200 34.73 9.53 -8.88
C ASP A 200 34.33 8.04 -8.93
N PRO A 201 34.12 7.45 -10.12
CA PRO A 201 33.69 6.07 -10.28
C PRO A 201 34.82 5.06 -10.11
N THR A 202 36.07 5.50 -9.91
CA THR A 202 37.22 4.61 -9.71
C THR A 202 36.99 3.69 -8.51
N ASP A 203 37.09 2.38 -8.75
CA ASP A 203 36.84 1.32 -7.76
C ASP A 203 35.43 1.33 -7.13
N ARG A 204 34.45 1.94 -7.81
CA ARG A 204 33.04 2.00 -7.41
C ARG A 204 32.15 1.15 -8.32
N LEU A 205 31.06 0.64 -7.77
CA LEU A 205 30.00 0.01 -8.57
C LEU A 205 29.01 1.09 -9.01
N VAL A 206 29.09 1.52 -10.27
CA VAL A 206 28.08 2.43 -10.85
C VAL A 206 27.09 1.64 -11.70
N GLU A 207 25.82 1.76 -11.38
CA GLU A 207 24.73 1.06 -12.07
C GLU A 207 23.74 2.06 -12.65
N ILE A 208 23.34 1.85 -13.90
CA ILE A 208 22.37 2.69 -14.60
C ILE A 208 21.26 1.78 -15.12
N THR A 209 20.01 2.25 -15.03
CA THR A 209 18.84 1.53 -15.56
C THR A 209 19.06 1.14 -17.02
N ALA A 210 18.65 -0.08 -17.35
CA ALA A 210 18.85 -0.72 -18.63
C ALA A 210 17.61 -1.51 -19.10
N TYR A 211 16.59 -1.64 -18.25
CA TYR A 211 15.34 -2.34 -18.54
C TYR A 211 14.16 -1.56 -17.95
N ASP A 212 13.05 -1.53 -18.68
CA ASP A 212 11.84 -0.82 -18.26
C ASP A 212 11.08 -1.60 -17.19
N VAL A 213 10.93 -2.90 -17.45
CA VAL A 213 10.17 -3.83 -16.61
C VAL A 213 10.97 -5.09 -16.27
N ALA A 214 10.70 -5.75 -15.14
CA ALA A 214 11.28 -7.09 -14.91
C ALA A 214 10.48 -8.16 -15.65
N ILE A 215 9.18 -8.24 -15.36
CA ILE A 215 8.24 -9.22 -15.92
C ILE A 215 6.96 -8.52 -16.38
N HIS A 216 6.59 -8.74 -17.64
CA HIS A 216 5.32 -8.30 -18.22
C HIS A 216 4.46 -9.51 -18.62
N ARG A 217 3.37 -9.74 -17.86
CA ARG A 217 2.37 -10.77 -18.17
C ARG A 217 1.31 -10.19 -19.10
N ILE A 218 1.38 -10.52 -20.38
CA ILE A 218 0.56 -9.91 -21.44
C ILE A 218 -0.68 -10.71 -21.82
N THR A 219 -1.76 -10.07 -22.22
CA THR A 219 -2.96 -10.79 -22.69
C THR A 219 -2.83 -11.34 -24.12
N GLY A 220 -1.84 -10.86 -24.88
CA GLY A 220 -1.56 -11.27 -26.25
C GLY A 220 -0.76 -12.57 -26.41
N GLU A 221 -0.41 -12.87 -27.66
CA GLU A 221 0.48 -13.97 -28.02
C GLU A 221 1.94 -13.60 -27.70
N CYS A 222 2.69 -14.49 -27.06
CA CYS A 222 4.14 -14.40 -26.98
C CYS A 222 4.78 -15.78 -27.09
N HIS A 223 6.00 -15.83 -27.60
CA HIS A 223 6.77 -17.06 -27.75
C HIS A 223 6.00 -18.21 -28.45
N GLY A 224 5.15 -17.88 -29.42
CA GLY A 224 4.34 -18.85 -30.17
C GLY A 224 3.21 -19.52 -29.37
N ARG A 225 2.71 -18.87 -28.31
CA ARG A 225 1.62 -19.37 -27.46
C ARG A 225 0.60 -18.26 -27.25
N VAL A 226 -0.68 -18.63 -27.19
CA VAL A 226 -1.76 -17.73 -26.76
C VAL A 226 -1.81 -17.62 -25.24
N SER A 227 -2.33 -16.50 -24.73
CA SER A 227 -2.50 -16.30 -23.29
C SER A 227 -3.42 -17.36 -22.68
N ASP A 228 -2.97 -17.97 -21.58
CA ASP A 228 -3.74 -18.98 -20.84
C ASP A 228 -4.70 -18.38 -19.79
N ARG A 229 -4.71 -17.04 -19.69
CA ARG A 229 -5.48 -16.23 -18.75
C ARG A 229 -5.21 -16.51 -17.26
N LYS A 230 -4.07 -17.12 -16.94
CA LYS A 230 -3.66 -17.41 -15.56
C LYS A 230 -2.53 -16.51 -15.12
N GLY A 231 -2.67 -16.00 -13.90
CA GLY A 231 -1.63 -15.25 -13.21
C GLY A 231 -0.46 -16.14 -12.79
N PRO A 232 0.78 -15.61 -12.77
CA PRO A 232 1.93 -16.34 -12.25
C PRO A 232 1.91 -16.40 -10.72
N VAL A 233 2.60 -17.40 -10.17
CA VAL A 233 2.96 -17.49 -8.76
C VAL A 233 4.43 -17.18 -8.62
N ILE A 234 4.78 -16.06 -7.99
CA ILE A 234 6.16 -15.59 -7.83
C ILE A 234 6.45 -15.52 -6.34
N ARG A 235 7.50 -16.25 -5.92
CA ARG A 235 7.86 -16.36 -4.50
C ARG A 235 9.32 -16.00 -4.26
N GLY A 236 9.62 -15.33 -3.14
CA GLY A 236 10.99 -15.26 -2.61
C GLY A 236 12.02 -14.55 -3.49
N ILE A 237 11.58 -13.71 -4.43
CA ILE A 237 12.47 -13.04 -5.39
C ILE A 237 12.54 -11.55 -5.06
N THR A 238 13.74 -11.00 -5.13
CA THR A 238 13.94 -9.54 -5.08
C THR A 238 13.99 -8.98 -6.49
N PHE A 239 13.20 -7.95 -6.75
CA PHE A 239 13.20 -7.14 -7.97
C PHE A 239 13.64 -5.74 -7.62
N THR A 240 14.63 -5.19 -8.32
CA THR A 240 15.10 -3.84 -8.00
C THR A 240 15.70 -3.07 -9.17
N GLN A 241 15.66 -1.74 -9.09
CA GLN A 241 16.35 -0.82 -10.01
C GLN A 241 15.83 -0.96 -11.47
N TYR A 242 14.52 -0.83 -11.65
CA TYR A 242 13.86 -0.85 -12.97
C TYR A 242 13.47 0.55 -13.38
N ALA A 243 13.62 0.87 -14.67
CA ALA A 243 13.33 2.20 -15.17
C ALA A 243 11.85 2.55 -15.01
N PHE A 244 10.92 1.60 -15.08
CA PHE A 244 9.52 1.90 -14.78
C PHE A 244 8.97 1.10 -13.59
N ARG A 245 8.99 -0.23 -13.69
CA ARG A 245 8.32 -1.12 -12.72
C ARG A 245 8.90 -2.52 -12.66
N ALA A 246 8.77 -3.23 -11.54
CA ALA A 246 9.21 -4.62 -11.48
C ALA A 246 8.23 -5.55 -12.20
N ILE A 247 6.92 -5.41 -11.96
CA ILE A 247 5.92 -6.34 -12.47
C ILE A 247 4.78 -5.59 -13.15
N GLU A 248 4.42 -6.01 -14.35
CA GLU A 248 3.21 -5.57 -15.02
C GLU A 248 2.33 -6.76 -15.40
N ILE A 249 1.04 -6.67 -15.08
CA ILE A 249 0.03 -7.63 -15.49
C ILE A 249 -1.06 -6.90 -16.29
N ASP A 250 -1.23 -7.30 -17.54
CA ASP A 250 -2.25 -6.76 -18.43
C ASP A 250 -3.66 -7.21 -18.03
N GLY A 251 -4.64 -6.43 -18.49
CA GLY A 251 -6.05 -6.73 -18.38
C GLY A 251 -6.88 -5.61 -18.97
N THR A 252 -8.21 -5.76 -18.92
CA THR A 252 -9.14 -4.75 -19.43
C THR A 252 -9.06 -3.47 -18.61
N ASN A 253 -8.90 -2.33 -19.30
CA ASN A 253 -9.13 -1.00 -18.74
C ASN A 253 -10.57 -0.59 -19.07
N PRO A 254 -11.44 -0.36 -18.07
CA PRO A 254 -12.75 0.18 -18.33
C PRO A 254 -12.64 1.60 -18.93
N GLU A 255 -13.32 1.83 -20.05
CA GLU A 255 -13.46 3.15 -20.68
C GLU A 255 -14.73 3.90 -20.22
N GLY A 256 -15.48 3.29 -19.31
CA GLY A 256 -16.74 3.75 -18.76
C GLY A 256 -17.14 2.93 -17.54
N LEU A 257 -18.28 3.28 -16.94
CA LEU A 257 -18.94 2.41 -15.99
C LEU A 257 -19.28 1.09 -16.69
N SER A 258 -18.88 -0.02 -16.07
CA SER A 258 -18.99 -1.36 -16.62
C SER A 258 -19.42 -2.35 -15.54
N PRO A 259 -20.11 -3.44 -15.90
CA PRO A 259 -20.43 -4.48 -14.92
C PRO A 259 -19.16 -5.18 -14.44
N GLU A 260 -19.14 -5.67 -13.19
CA GLU A 260 -18.00 -6.39 -12.59
C GLU A 260 -17.50 -7.57 -13.46
N SER A 261 -18.39 -8.21 -14.23
CA SER A 261 -18.05 -9.29 -15.14
C SER A 261 -17.20 -8.85 -16.35
N GLY A 262 -17.12 -7.55 -16.63
CA GLY A 262 -16.45 -6.98 -17.80
C GLY A 262 -14.94 -6.73 -17.64
N HIS A 263 -14.40 -6.83 -16.42
CA HIS A 263 -12.99 -6.56 -16.13
C HIS A 263 -12.41 -7.57 -15.12
N GLY A 264 -11.08 -7.57 -14.98
CA GLY A 264 -10.36 -8.46 -14.06
C GLY A 264 -10.30 -9.94 -14.50
N LYS A 265 -10.82 -10.30 -15.67
CA LYS A 265 -10.94 -11.72 -16.11
C LYS A 265 -9.82 -12.23 -17.01
N GLU A 266 -8.90 -11.35 -17.43
CA GLU A 266 -7.91 -11.70 -18.46
C GLU A 266 -6.66 -12.39 -17.93
N VAL A 267 -6.24 -12.08 -16.70
CA VAL A 267 -5.13 -12.77 -16.03
C VAL A 267 -5.53 -12.93 -14.57
N VAL A 268 -5.89 -14.15 -14.17
CA VAL A 268 -6.55 -14.35 -12.88
C VAL A 268 -5.70 -15.21 -11.94
N GLY A 269 -5.67 -14.84 -10.66
CA GLY A 269 -5.00 -15.62 -9.61
C GLY A 269 -3.49 -15.39 -9.48
N THR A 270 -2.99 -14.23 -9.92
CA THR A 270 -1.59 -13.84 -9.69
C THR A 270 -1.27 -13.87 -8.19
N THR A 271 -0.13 -14.46 -7.82
CA THR A 271 0.33 -14.50 -6.43
C THR A 271 1.75 -13.98 -6.33
N LEU A 272 1.96 -12.97 -5.48
CA LEU A 272 3.28 -12.49 -5.05
C LEU A 272 3.45 -12.82 -3.57
N GLU A 273 4.49 -13.57 -3.23
CA GLU A 273 4.68 -14.07 -1.87
C GLU A 273 6.15 -13.98 -1.45
N ASN A 274 6.45 -13.34 -0.32
CA ASN A 274 7.84 -13.14 0.15
C ASN A 274 8.74 -12.41 -0.87
N CYS A 275 8.17 -11.54 -1.71
CA CYS A 275 8.94 -10.79 -2.70
C CYS A 275 9.38 -9.42 -2.16
N THR A 276 10.54 -8.94 -2.60
CA THR A 276 10.92 -7.53 -2.43
C THR A 276 10.83 -6.84 -3.78
N LEU A 277 10.15 -5.69 -3.86
CA LEU A 277 10.11 -4.84 -5.05
C LEU A 277 10.61 -3.45 -4.62
N SER A 278 11.77 -3.03 -5.12
CA SER A 278 12.39 -1.77 -4.71
C SER A 278 12.97 -0.96 -5.86
N TYR A 279 13.21 0.34 -5.66
CA TYR A 279 13.90 1.20 -6.64
C TYR A 279 13.31 1.07 -8.05
N CYS A 280 12.00 1.28 -8.18
CA CYS A 280 11.33 1.40 -9.47
C CYS A 280 11.00 2.88 -9.66
N SER A 281 11.40 3.48 -10.80
CA SER A 281 11.28 4.94 -10.93
C SER A 281 9.84 5.44 -10.97
N ARG A 282 8.83 4.58 -11.15
CA ARG A 282 7.42 4.97 -10.97
C ARG A 282 6.74 4.08 -9.96
N VAL A 283 6.22 2.95 -10.42
CA VAL A 283 5.43 2.01 -9.63
C VAL A 283 6.20 0.72 -9.44
N ALA A 284 6.15 0.09 -8.26
CA ALA A 284 6.79 -1.22 -8.09
C ALA A 284 6.08 -2.30 -8.90
N ALA A 285 4.74 -2.32 -8.87
CA ALA A 285 3.96 -3.21 -9.70
C ALA A 285 2.64 -2.60 -10.19
N TYR A 286 2.33 -2.85 -11.46
CA TYR A 286 1.14 -2.39 -12.16
C TYR A 286 0.25 -3.59 -12.49
N LEU A 287 -0.83 -3.77 -11.72
CA LEU A 287 -1.49 -5.07 -11.56
C LEU A 287 -2.98 -5.00 -11.95
N ARG A 288 -3.40 -5.95 -12.78
CA ARG A 288 -4.81 -6.25 -13.07
C ARG A 288 -5.05 -7.74 -12.87
N GLY A 289 -6.29 -8.08 -12.55
CA GLY A 289 -6.72 -9.47 -12.45
C GLY A 289 -7.42 -9.78 -11.14
N ASP A 290 -8.50 -10.54 -11.22
CA ASP A 290 -9.19 -11.03 -10.04
C ASP A 290 -8.32 -12.01 -9.24
N ARG A 291 -8.66 -12.16 -7.96
CA ARG A 291 -8.01 -13.12 -7.04
C ARG A 291 -6.50 -12.92 -6.94
N LEU A 292 -6.04 -11.68 -7.13
CA LEU A 292 -4.67 -11.28 -6.88
C LEU A 292 -4.35 -11.44 -5.38
N THR A 293 -3.24 -12.10 -5.09
CA THR A 293 -2.74 -12.24 -3.72
C THR A 293 -1.34 -11.64 -3.61
N ILE A 294 -1.14 -10.75 -2.64
CA ILE A 294 0.17 -10.18 -2.30
C ILE A 294 0.36 -10.37 -0.81
N ARG A 295 1.29 -11.24 -0.44
CA ARG A 295 1.51 -11.60 0.96
C ARG A 295 2.97 -11.58 1.34
N HIS A 296 3.26 -11.08 2.54
CA HIS A 296 4.63 -11.02 3.04
C HIS A 296 5.60 -10.36 2.05
N CYS A 297 5.15 -9.38 1.27
CA CYS A 297 6.02 -8.65 0.35
C CYS A 297 6.53 -7.37 1.00
N LYS A 298 7.69 -6.89 0.53
CA LYS A 298 8.19 -5.55 0.83
C LYS A 298 8.18 -4.75 -0.45
N VAL A 299 7.51 -3.61 -0.43
CA VAL A 299 7.50 -2.64 -1.52
C VAL A 299 8.10 -1.34 -1.00
N SER A 300 9.21 -0.91 -1.60
CA SER A 300 9.87 0.31 -1.14
C SER A 300 10.60 1.11 -2.20
N ASP A 301 10.96 2.35 -1.88
CA ASP A 301 11.85 3.18 -2.68
C ASP A 301 11.36 3.38 -4.12
N THR A 302 10.09 3.70 -4.31
CA THR A 302 9.53 4.04 -5.63
C THR A 302 9.32 5.53 -5.77
N SER A 303 9.33 6.08 -7.00
CA SER A 303 9.14 7.53 -7.18
C SER A 303 7.70 7.98 -7.34
N THR A 304 6.74 7.06 -7.53
CA THR A 304 5.30 7.37 -7.46
C THR A 304 4.56 6.41 -6.53
N GLU A 305 3.80 5.45 -7.03
CA GLU A 305 3.07 4.46 -6.24
C GLU A 305 3.96 3.29 -5.82
N GLY A 306 3.63 2.63 -4.71
CA GLY A 306 4.21 1.31 -4.45
C GLY A 306 3.55 0.27 -5.36
N LEU A 307 2.24 0.05 -5.17
CA LEU A 307 1.44 -0.81 -6.02
C LEU A 307 0.31 -0.02 -6.68
N PHE A 308 0.00 -0.35 -7.92
CA PHE A 308 -1.18 0.18 -8.63
C PHE A 308 -2.04 -0.99 -9.10
N ILE A 309 -3.19 -1.19 -8.46
CA ILE A 309 -4.13 -2.28 -8.74
C ILE A 309 -5.33 -1.70 -9.45
N LEU A 310 -5.70 -2.25 -10.61
CA LEU A 310 -6.78 -1.71 -11.44
C LEU A 310 -7.85 -2.75 -11.76
N SER A 311 -9.12 -2.35 -11.66
CA SER A 311 -10.29 -3.08 -12.18
C SER A 311 -10.31 -4.56 -11.83
N SER A 312 -10.00 -4.85 -10.56
CA SER A 312 -9.75 -6.19 -10.04
C SER A 312 -10.67 -6.51 -8.87
N SER A 313 -11.05 -7.77 -8.76
CA SER A 313 -11.95 -8.25 -7.71
C SER A 313 -11.27 -9.29 -6.82
N ASP A 314 -11.72 -9.38 -5.56
CA ASP A 314 -11.27 -10.42 -4.62
C ASP A 314 -9.75 -10.40 -4.38
N VAL A 315 -9.18 -9.19 -4.31
CA VAL A 315 -7.75 -8.99 -4.07
C VAL A 315 -7.44 -9.11 -2.57
N LEU A 316 -6.36 -9.81 -2.24
CA LEU A 316 -5.86 -9.94 -0.88
C LEU A 316 -4.45 -9.36 -0.76
N MET A 317 -4.29 -8.38 0.12
CA MET A 317 -3.01 -7.86 0.57
C MET A 317 -2.85 -8.10 2.08
N GLU A 318 -1.91 -8.97 2.44
CA GLU A 318 -1.70 -9.34 3.84
C GLU A 318 -0.23 -9.37 4.27
N LYS A 319 0.05 -8.92 5.49
CA LYS A 319 1.39 -9.02 6.09
C LYS A 319 2.51 -8.35 5.29
N ASN A 320 2.18 -7.38 4.44
CA ASN A 320 3.17 -6.68 3.62
C ASN A 320 3.81 -5.52 4.39
N ILE A 321 4.97 -5.06 3.90
CA ILE A 321 5.57 -3.78 4.25
C ILE A 321 5.48 -2.87 3.04
N PHE A 322 4.87 -1.70 3.21
CA PHE A 322 4.92 -0.60 2.25
C PHE A 322 5.67 0.56 2.91
N THR A 323 6.71 1.06 2.24
CA THR A 323 7.53 2.13 2.83
C THR A 323 8.30 2.97 1.81
N ARG A 324 8.50 4.26 2.07
CA ARG A 324 9.32 5.16 1.24
C ARG A 324 8.97 5.16 -0.24
N ASN A 325 7.72 5.46 -0.59
CA ASN A 325 7.40 5.83 -1.98
C ASN A 325 7.40 7.35 -2.17
N ASN A 326 7.31 7.79 -3.42
CA ASN A 326 7.56 9.16 -3.85
C ASN A 326 8.93 9.72 -3.41
N ILE A 327 9.99 8.91 -3.55
CA ILE A 327 11.35 9.29 -3.13
C ILE A 327 11.88 10.54 -3.84
N GLU A 328 11.39 10.83 -5.04
CA GLU A 328 11.78 12.00 -5.85
C GLU A 328 10.90 13.25 -5.60
N ARG A 329 9.91 13.13 -4.70
CA ARG A 329 9.01 14.22 -4.28
C ARG A 329 8.29 14.86 -5.46
N ILE A 330 7.80 14.03 -6.38
CA ILE A 330 6.98 14.47 -7.52
C ILE A 330 5.66 15.00 -6.96
N THR A 331 5.31 16.23 -7.32
CA THR A 331 4.07 16.91 -6.91
C THR A 331 3.13 17.03 -8.10
N GLY A 332 1.83 17.09 -7.84
CA GLY A 332 0.81 17.03 -8.89
C GLY A 332 0.55 15.61 -9.39
N TYR A 333 1.50 14.70 -9.19
CA TYR A 333 1.27 13.27 -9.09
C TYR A 333 0.63 12.98 -7.73
N TYR A 334 -0.36 12.08 -7.66
CA TYR A 334 -1.08 11.76 -6.41
C TYR A 334 -0.66 10.38 -5.88
N PRO A 335 0.60 10.21 -5.42
CA PRO A 335 1.17 8.91 -5.10
C PRO A 335 0.49 8.30 -3.86
N ALA A 336 0.46 6.98 -3.85
CA ALA A 336 0.04 6.17 -2.71
C ALA A 336 0.94 4.95 -2.54
N ALA A 337 1.17 4.52 -1.30
CA ALA A 337 1.82 3.25 -1.00
C ALA A 337 1.14 2.10 -1.78
N VAL A 338 -0.19 2.11 -1.81
CA VAL A 338 -1.01 1.29 -2.71
C VAL A 338 -2.15 2.15 -3.23
N LYS A 339 -2.32 2.19 -4.56
CA LYS A 339 -3.50 2.75 -5.22
C LYS A 339 -4.34 1.63 -5.82
N ILE A 340 -5.59 1.51 -5.38
CA ILE A 340 -6.59 0.56 -5.85
C ILE A 340 -7.59 1.37 -6.68
N PHE A 341 -7.37 1.40 -7.99
CA PHE A 341 -8.01 2.36 -8.88
C PHE A 341 -9.07 1.72 -9.77
N ASN A 342 -10.20 2.41 -9.91
CA ASN A 342 -11.19 2.22 -10.96
C ASN A 342 -11.84 0.83 -11.00
N GLN A 343 -13.05 0.74 -10.44
CA GLN A 343 -13.96 -0.42 -10.53
C GLN A 343 -13.36 -1.70 -9.93
N CYS A 344 -12.91 -1.62 -8.68
CA CYS A 344 -12.40 -2.76 -7.91
C CYS A 344 -13.42 -3.24 -6.87
N TYR A 345 -13.51 -4.55 -6.63
CA TYR A 345 -14.55 -5.14 -5.79
C TYR A 345 -13.94 -6.07 -4.73
N ARG A 346 -14.38 -5.95 -3.48
CA ARG A 346 -13.98 -6.86 -2.38
C ARG A 346 -12.46 -6.93 -2.19
N VAL A 347 -11.77 -5.80 -2.33
CA VAL A 347 -10.33 -5.71 -2.06
C VAL A 347 -10.09 -5.66 -0.55
N THR A 348 -9.25 -6.56 -0.06
CA THR A 348 -8.93 -6.73 1.36
C THR A 348 -7.47 -6.36 1.63
N CYS A 349 -7.24 -5.32 2.43
CA CYS A 349 -5.97 -5.02 3.06
C CYS A 349 -6.03 -5.40 4.54
N ARG A 350 -5.36 -6.50 4.91
CA ARG A 350 -5.34 -6.97 6.29
C ARG A 350 -3.94 -7.09 6.87
N ASP A 351 -3.75 -6.56 8.08
CA ASP A 351 -2.54 -6.80 8.89
C ASP A 351 -1.24 -6.49 8.12
N ASN A 352 -1.20 -5.35 7.46
CA ASN A 352 -0.02 -4.80 6.78
C ASN A 352 0.65 -3.71 7.62
N LEU A 353 1.94 -3.46 7.37
CA LEU A 353 2.69 -2.32 7.87
C LEU A 353 2.85 -1.28 6.76
N VAL A 354 2.35 -0.07 6.97
CA VAL A 354 2.47 1.08 6.06
C VAL A 354 3.21 2.17 6.81
N ILE A 355 4.45 2.47 6.43
CA ILE A 355 5.32 3.34 7.23
C ILE A 355 6.28 4.19 6.39
N ASP A 356 6.60 5.40 6.86
CA ASP A 356 7.55 6.33 6.21
C ASP A 356 7.07 6.81 4.84
N HIS A 357 5.90 7.45 4.81
CA HIS A 357 5.30 8.02 3.61
C HIS A 357 5.10 9.54 3.72
N PRO A 358 6.16 10.36 3.94
CA PRO A 358 6.03 11.79 4.24
C PRO A 358 5.53 12.65 3.06
N HIS A 359 5.49 12.06 1.85
CA HIS A 359 5.15 12.73 0.60
C HIS A 359 4.14 11.92 -0.24
N SER A 360 3.37 11.05 0.42
CA SER A 360 2.43 10.17 -0.25
C SER A 360 1.30 9.74 0.68
N ASN A 361 0.17 9.35 0.09
CA ASN A 361 -0.87 8.62 0.79
C ASN A 361 -0.39 7.21 1.20
N GLY A 362 -1.06 6.63 2.19
CA GLY A 362 -0.94 5.22 2.52
C GLY A 362 -1.66 4.37 1.48
N ILE A 363 -2.72 3.68 1.91
CA ILE A 363 -3.52 2.84 1.01
C ILE A 363 -4.78 3.60 0.58
N TRP A 364 -4.92 3.77 -0.74
CA TRP A 364 -5.98 4.54 -1.35
C TRP A 364 -6.85 3.67 -2.26
N TYR A 365 -8.11 3.52 -1.86
CA TYR A 365 -9.21 3.00 -2.66
C TYR A 365 -9.76 4.17 -3.48
N ASP A 366 -9.22 4.33 -4.69
CA ASP A 366 -9.39 5.49 -5.55
C ASP A 366 -10.43 5.18 -6.64
N VAL A 367 -11.63 5.77 -6.51
CA VAL A 367 -12.72 5.72 -7.50
C VAL A 367 -13.27 4.32 -7.79
N GLY A 368 -14.57 4.15 -7.56
CA GLY A 368 -15.32 2.97 -8.00
C GLY A 368 -14.99 1.70 -7.23
N ASN A 369 -14.47 1.81 -6.01
CA ASN A 369 -14.27 0.63 -5.17
C ASN A 369 -15.60 0.23 -4.52
N VAL A 370 -15.85 -1.07 -4.41
CA VAL A 370 -17.04 -1.63 -3.77
C VAL A 370 -16.67 -2.69 -2.75
N ASP A 371 -17.27 -2.63 -1.57
CA ASP A 371 -17.11 -3.61 -0.47
C ASP A 371 -15.64 -3.80 -0.03
N GLY A 372 -14.90 -2.70 0.15
CA GLY A 372 -13.51 -2.73 0.60
C GLY A 372 -13.36 -3.22 2.05
N VAL A 373 -12.25 -3.90 2.36
CA VAL A 373 -11.95 -4.35 3.74
C VAL A 373 -10.55 -3.89 4.12
N PHE A 374 -10.46 -3.02 5.13
CA PHE A 374 -9.22 -2.45 5.63
C PHE A 374 -9.10 -2.72 7.13
N ILE A 375 -8.39 -3.79 7.50
CA ILE A 375 -8.41 -4.27 8.89
C ILE A 375 -7.05 -4.61 9.49
N ASN A 376 -6.91 -4.37 10.79
CA ASN A 376 -5.74 -4.76 11.58
C ASN A 376 -4.39 -4.23 11.04
N ASN A 377 -4.38 -3.19 10.21
CA ASN A 377 -3.16 -2.62 9.68
C ASN A 377 -2.49 -1.70 10.71
N TRP A 378 -1.16 -1.59 10.64
CA TRP A 378 -0.38 -0.54 11.31
C TRP A 378 0.05 0.50 10.29
N ILE A 379 -0.37 1.75 10.49
CA ILE A 379 -0.09 2.88 9.61
C ILE A 379 0.61 3.96 10.41
N GLN A 380 1.77 4.40 9.94
CA GLN A 380 2.57 5.39 10.66
C GLN A 380 3.30 6.35 9.74
N GLY A 381 3.31 7.64 10.10
CA GLY A 381 4.12 8.64 9.37
C GLY A 381 3.69 8.82 7.92
N VAL A 382 2.38 8.75 7.66
CA VAL A 382 1.80 9.07 6.34
C VAL A 382 1.53 10.57 6.28
N GLY A 383 2.13 11.26 5.31
CA GLY A 383 2.01 12.70 5.16
C GLY A 383 2.80 13.51 6.18
N LYS A 384 2.32 14.73 6.43
CA LYS A 384 2.92 15.69 7.35
C LYS A 384 1.92 16.16 8.42
N VAL A 385 2.09 15.66 9.63
CA VAL A 385 1.25 15.97 10.80
C VAL A 385 1.31 17.45 11.21
N ASP A 386 2.44 18.11 10.95
CA ASP A 386 2.73 19.50 11.28
C ASP A 386 2.17 20.53 10.27
N ARG A 387 1.65 20.07 9.12
CA ARG A 387 0.98 20.95 8.16
C ARG A 387 -0.23 21.63 8.83
N ILE A 388 -0.42 22.92 8.59
CA ILE A 388 -1.60 23.63 9.09
C ILE A 388 -2.83 23.08 8.35
N PRO A 389 -3.84 22.52 9.04
CA PRO A 389 -5.02 22.00 8.39
C PRO A 389 -5.86 23.12 7.81
N ARG A 390 -6.40 22.91 6.61
CA ARG A 390 -7.46 23.76 6.05
C ARG A 390 -8.80 23.40 6.66
N ARG A 391 -9.64 24.40 6.90
CA ARG A 391 -11.01 24.23 7.42
C ARG A 391 -12.08 24.32 6.34
N ASP A 392 -11.72 24.89 5.20
CA ASP A 392 -12.61 25.10 4.06
C ASP A 392 -12.59 23.93 3.07
N GLN A 393 -11.61 23.02 3.17
CA GLN A 393 -11.53 21.77 2.41
C GLN A 393 -10.57 20.77 3.07
N LEU A 394 -10.65 19.51 2.64
CA LEU A 394 -9.87 18.39 3.20
C LEU A 394 -8.53 18.14 2.50
N TRP A 395 -8.17 18.93 1.49
CA TRP A 395 -6.92 18.79 0.72
C TRP A 395 -6.18 20.13 0.60
N PRO A 396 -4.89 20.19 0.20
CA PRO A 396 -3.99 19.05 0.01
C PRO A 396 -3.68 18.35 1.33
N SER A 397 -3.77 17.03 1.32
CA SER A 397 -3.50 16.15 2.45
C SER A 397 -3.00 14.81 1.94
N ASP A 398 -2.31 14.09 2.82
CA ASP A 398 -1.93 12.70 2.63
C ASP A 398 -2.65 11.85 3.68
N ASN A 399 -3.10 10.66 3.29
CA ASN A 399 -4.11 9.93 4.05
C ASN A 399 -3.71 8.47 4.23
N GLY A 400 -3.72 7.97 5.48
CA GLY A 400 -3.33 6.60 5.81
C GLY A 400 -4.24 5.54 5.16
N PHE A 401 -5.54 5.67 5.41
CA PHE A 401 -6.61 4.98 4.68
C PHE A 401 -7.44 6.03 3.95
N PHE A 402 -7.45 5.96 2.62
CA PHE A 402 -8.21 6.89 1.77
C PHE A 402 -9.25 6.12 0.95
N PHE A 403 -10.53 6.42 1.15
CA PHE A 403 -11.65 5.85 0.40
C PHE A 403 -12.37 6.97 -0.37
N GLU A 404 -12.11 7.06 -1.68
CA GLU A 404 -12.62 8.14 -2.53
C GLU A 404 -13.61 7.61 -3.58
N ILE A 405 -14.75 8.29 -3.73
CA ILE A 405 -15.73 8.05 -4.81
C ILE A 405 -16.08 6.55 -4.90
N SER A 406 -16.42 5.95 -3.77
CA SER A 406 -16.53 4.50 -3.63
C SER A 406 -17.70 4.12 -2.71
N LYS A 407 -18.14 2.86 -2.72
CA LYS A 407 -19.37 2.39 -2.04
C LYS A 407 -19.08 1.22 -1.13
N GLY A 408 -19.33 1.37 0.16
CA GLY A 408 -19.19 0.27 1.12
C GLY A 408 -17.73 -0.07 1.43
N ALA A 409 -17.33 0.13 2.68
CA ALA A 409 -16.07 -0.40 3.17
C ALA A 409 -16.11 -0.66 4.68
N VAL A 410 -15.34 -1.63 5.15
CA VAL A 410 -15.07 -1.84 6.58
C VAL A 410 -13.65 -1.37 6.88
N CYS A 411 -13.50 -0.35 7.71
CA CYS A 411 -12.22 0.09 8.26
C CYS A 411 -12.20 -0.22 9.76
N ALA A 412 -11.54 -1.32 10.16
CA ALA A 412 -11.62 -1.76 11.55
C ALA A 412 -10.36 -2.39 12.16
N GLY A 413 -10.14 -2.16 13.45
CA GLY A 413 -9.01 -2.78 14.17
C GLY A 413 -7.65 -2.19 13.81
N ASN A 414 -7.58 -1.07 13.11
CA ASN A 414 -6.31 -0.50 12.65
C ASN A 414 -5.69 0.45 13.68
N VAL A 415 -4.37 0.62 13.58
CA VAL A 415 -3.61 1.62 14.35
C VAL A 415 -3.03 2.65 13.38
N PHE A 416 -3.32 3.92 13.65
CA PHE A 416 -2.79 5.08 12.90
C PHE A 416 -1.97 5.95 13.83
N VAL A 417 -0.74 6.27 13.46
CA VAL A 417 0.21 7.02 14.29
C VAL A 417 0.84 8.13 13.47
N ASP A 418 0.76 9.37 13.95
CA ASP A 418 1.40 10.55 13.34
C ASP A 418 1.13 10.69 11.84
N CYS A 419 -0.11 10.42 11.43
CA CYS A 419 -0.55 10.60 10.05
C CYS A 419 -1.15 12.01 9.88
N ASP A 420 -0.93 12.65 8.73
CA ASP A 420 -1.60 13.91 8.35
C ASP A 420 -3.12 13.75 8.52
N HIS A 421 -3.72 12.82 7.78
CA HIS A 421 -4.97 12.16 8.17
C HIS A 421 -4.74 10.66 8.34
N GLY A 422 -5.26 10.09 9.43
CA GLY A 422 -5.28 8.64 9.57
C GLY A 422 -6.30 8.02 8.62
N ILE A 423 -7.50 8.59 8.60
CA ILE A 423 -8.63 8.13 7.76
C ILE A 423 -9.18 9.32 6.99
N LEU A 424 -9.36 9.16 5.68
CA LEU A 424 -10.18 10.04 4.85
C LEU A 424 -11.22 9.23 4.08
N VAL A 425 -12.49 9.52 4.31
CA VAL A 425 -13.61 9.10 3.46
C VAL A 425 -14.05 10.32 2.68
N LEU A 426 -13.93 10.29 1.35
CA LEU A 426 -14.28 11.41 0.48
C LEU A 426 -15.26 10.97 -0.59
N ASN A 427 -16.39 11.67 -0.70
CA ASN A 427 -17.38 11.44 -1.77
C ASN A 427 -17.85 9.97 -1.89
N SER A 428 -17.95 9.27 -0.77
CA SER A 428 -18.24 7.83 -0.72
C SER A 428 -19.47 7.56 0.14
N SER A 429 -19.96 6.32 0.14
CA SER A 429 -21.10 5.89 0.96
C SER A 429 -20.77 4.65 1.80
N ASP A 430 -21.52 4.44 2.88
CA ASP A 430 -21.56 3.18 3.64
C ASP A 430 -20.20 2.67 4.18
N VAL A 431 -19.29 3.60 4.50
CA VAL A 431 -18.04 3.25 5.21
C VAL A 431 -18.30 3.02 6.70
N HIS A 432 -17.96 1.81 7.17
CA HIS A 432 -18.14 1.31 8.53
C HIS A 432 -16.80 1.31 9.29
N ILE A 433 -16.65 2.25 10.22
CA ILE A 433 -15.40 2.55 10.92
C ILE A 433 -15.51 2.14 12.40
N TYR A 434 -14.84 1.05 12.75
CA TYR A 434 -14.96 0.43 14.09
C TYR A 434 -13.60 0.12 14.70
N GLN A 435 -13.44 0.24 16.02
CA GLN A 435 -12.25 -0.29 16.71
C GLN A 435 -10.91 0.19 16.15
N ASN A 436 -10.80 1.43 15.69
CA ASN A 436 -9.49 1.97 15.28
C ASN A 436 -8.87 2.76 16.43
N THR A 437 -7.55 2.68 16.56
CA THR A 437 -6.77 3.54 17.47
C THR A 437 -6.00 4.55 16.64
N LEU A 438 -6.31 5.82 16.82
CA LEU A 438 -5.66 6.94 16.15
C LEU A 438 -4.88 7.75 17.18
N VAL A 439 -3.59 7.90 16.94
CA VAL A 439 -2.68 8.72 17.74
C VAL A 439 -2.12 9.80 16.82
N ASN A 440 -2.34 11.07 17.20
CA ASN A 440 -1.92 12.24 16.42
C ASN A 440 -2.32 12.16 14.94
N SER A 441 -3.52 11.63 14.69
CA SER A 441 -4.02 11.37 13.34
C SER A 441 -5.50 11.76 13.25
N THR A 442 -5.85 12.68 12.34
CA THR A 442 -7.22 13.16 12.17
C THR A 442 -8.05 12.12 11.41
N VAL A 443 -9.32 11.95 11.79
CA VAL A 443 -10.33 11.30 10.97
C VAL A 443 -11.10 12.36 10.19
N CYS A 444 -11.14 12.22 8.87
CA CYS A 444 -11.88 13.09 7.97
C CYS A 444 -12.97 12.30 7.25
N ILE A 445 -14.20 12.80 7.27
CA ILE A 445 -15.34 12.27 6.51
C ILE A 445 -15.95 13.43 5.77
N GLY A 446 -15.97 13.40 4.44
CA GLY A 446 -16.53 14.52 3.72
C GLY A 446 -17.05 14.24 2.33
N ARG A 447 -17.81 15.22 1.85
CA ARG A 447 -18.40 15.24 0.50
C ARG A 447 -18.33 16.63 -0.09
N ASN A 448 -18.26 16.69 -1.42
CA ASN A 448 -18.33 17.92 -2.19
C ASN A 448 -19.25 17.73 -3.41
N ALA A 449 -19.38 18.77 -4.24
CA ALA A 449 -20.28 18.76 -5.40
C ALA A 449 -19.74 18.00 -6.63
N ARG A 450 -18.52 17.41 -6.55
CA ARG A 450 -17.90 16.69 -7.67
C ARG A 450 -18.84 15.59 -8.15
N SER A 451 -19.12 15.54 -9.45
CA SER A 451 -20.02 14.58 -10.10
C SER A 451 -19.51 14.28 -11.50
N ALA A 452 -20.08 13.30 -12.20
CA ALA A 452 -19.64 12.96 -13.56
C ALA A 452 -19.94 14.06 -14.58
N ALA A 453 -20.84 15.01 -14.26
CA ALA A 453 -21.16 16.13 -15.12
C ALA A 453 -20.01 17.16 -15.12
N GLY A 454 -19.21 17.16 -16.19
CA GLY A 454 -18.14 18.14 -16.39
C GLY A 454 -16.89 17.93 -15.52
N ASP A 455 -16.66 16.71 -15.01
CA ASP A 455 -15.46 16.39 -14.25
C ASP A 455 -14.21 16.44 -15.13
N HIS A 456 -13.10 16.90 -14.54
CA HIS A 456 -11.82 16.92 -15.23
C HIS A 456 -11.35 15.51 -15.62
N PHE A 457 -11.72 14.49 -14.84
CA PHE A 457 -11.41 13.08 -15.10
C PHE A 457 -12.61 12.37 -15.77
N GLY A 458 -13.55 13.10 -16.38
CA GLY A 458 -14.64 12.51 -17.16
C GLY A 458 -15.63 11.70 -16.34
N TRP A 459 -15.89 10.47 -16.74
CA TRP A 459 -16.96 9.63 -16.17
C TRP A 459 -16.61 9.02 -14.81
N HIS A 460 -15.34 9.04 -14.38
CA HIS A 460 -14.88 8.39 -13.15
C HIS A 460 -15.81 8.57 -11.93
N PRO A 461 -16.35 9.78 -11.64
CA PRO A 461 -17.29 9.96 -10.53
C PRO A 461 -18.57 9.10 -10.59
N SER A 462 -19.01 8.63 -11.76
CA SER A 462 -20.21 7.79 -11.91
C SER A 462 -20.05 6.36 -11.38
N THR A 463 -18.84 5.97 -11.00
CA THR A 463 -18.56 4.67 -10.39
C THR A 463 -18.85 4.64 -8.88
N GLY A 464 -18.80 5.81 -8.24
CA GLY A 464 -19.14 6.01 -6.84
C GLY A 464 -20.62 6.32 -6.62
N PRO A 465 -21.00 6.78 -5.42
CA PRO A 465 -22.32 7.32 -5.15
C PRO A 465 -22.51 8.71 -5.76
N ASP A 466 -23.74 9.00 -6.20
CA ASP A 466 -24.13 10.36 -6.58
C ASP A 466 -24.06 11.31 -5.39
N VAL A 467 -24.16 12.63 -5.64
CA VAL A 467 -23.83 13.63 -4.61
C VAL A 467 -24.74 13.53 -3.38
N ASP A 468 -26.00 13.19 -3.58
CA ASP A 468 -27.03 12.98 -2.57
C ASP A 468 -27.00 11.59 -1.92
N GLU A 469 -26.19 10.66 -2.42
CA GLU A 469 -26.03 9.29 -1.89
C GLU A 469 -24.77 9.14 -1.02
N ARG A 470 -24.04 10.22 -0.75
CA ARG A 470 -22.80 10.26 0.03
C ARG A 470 -23.07 10.32 1.53
N ASP A 471 -23.70 9.26 2.04
CA ASP A 471 -24.01 9.09 3.45
C ASP A 471 -23.93 7.61 3.88
N GLY A 472 -24.58 7.25 4.99
CA GLY A 472 -24.59 5.89 5.51
C GLY A 472 -23.40 5.53 6.42
N HIS A 473 -22.46 6.45 6.63
CA HIS A 473 -21.24 6.16 7.38
C HIS A 473 -21.51 5.81 8.85
N VAL A 474 -20.69 4.91 9.40
CA VAL A 474 -20.73 4.52 10.81
C VAL A 474 -19.37 4.74 11.47
N PHE A 475 -19.35 5.36 12.64
CA PHE A 475 -18.14 5.64 13.41
C PHE A 475 -18.34 5.26 14.89
N VAL A 476 -17.88 4.07 15.29
CA VAL A 476 -18.20 3.49 16.61
C VAL A 476 -17.01 2.81 17.28
N ASN A 477 -16.90 2.95 18.60
CA ASN A 477 -15.85 2.35 19.45
C ASN A 477 -14.39 2.71 19.08
N ASN A 478 -14.17 3.79 18.33
CA ASN A 478 -12.81 4.22 17.99
C ASN A 478 -12.16 4.98 19.18
N LEU A 479 -10.83 4.90 19.26
CA LEU A 479 -10.01 5.71 20.15
C LEU A 479 -9.30 6.78 19.31
N LEU A 480 -9.46 8.05 19.67
CA LEU A 480 -8.74 9.15 19.05
C LEU A 480 -7.97 9.88 20.15
N ALA A 481 -6.66 9.92 20.04
CA ALA A 481 -5.76 10.53 20.99
C ALA A 481 -4.90 11.58 20.29
N GLY A 482 -4.88 12.80 20.81
CA GLY A 482 -3.92 13.83 20.46
C GLY A 482 -3.02 14.13 21.66
N ASP A 483 -1.71 14.14 21.43
CA ASP A 483 -0.75 14.57 22.44
C ASP A 483 -0.77 16.10 22.65
N ALA A 484 0.19 16.58 23.46
CA ALA A 484 0.31 17.98 23.84
C ALA A 484 0.74 18.90 22.71
N ASP A 485 1.25 18.39 21.59
CA ASP A 485 1.72 19.17 20.44
C ASP A 485 0.80 18.98 19.22
N TYR A 486 -0.14 18.05 19.29
CA TYR A 486 -1.10 17.79 18.22
C TYR A 486 -2.21 18.85 18.11
N ARG A 487 -1.97 19.87 17.27
CA ARG A 487 -2.83 21.05 17.04
C ARG A 487 -3.82 20.88 15.88
N ARG A 488 -4.63 19.81 15.91
CA ARG A 488 -5.64 19.50 14.87
C ARG A 488 -6.92 18.95 15.48
N PRO A 489 -8.09 19.07 14.80
CA PRO A 489 -9.28 18.33 15.21
C PRO A 489 -8.99 16.82 15.19
N LEU A 490 -9.62 16.06 16.10
CA LEU A 490 -9.53 14.59 16.02
C LEU A 490 -10.53 14.03 15.01
N LEU A 491 -11.67 14.71 14.85
CA LEU A 491 -12.70 14.37 13.87
C LEU A 491 -13.09 15.61 13.07
N PHE A 492 -13.08 15.49 11.74
CA PHE A 492 -13.54 16.51 10.83
C PHE A 492 -14.58 15.92 9.87
N VAL A 493 -15.85 16.23 10.12
CA VAL A 493 -16.93 15.96 9.18
C VAL A 493 -17.14 17.21 8.34
N TRP A 494 -17.00 17.11 7.02
CA TRP A 494 -16.91 18.28 6.15
C TRP A 494 -17.81 18.18 4.93
N GLN A 495 -18.42 19.32 4.57
CA GLN A 495 -18.94 19.59 3.24
C GLN A 495 -18.85 21.10 2.97
N PRO A 496 -18.73 21.53 1.71
CA PRO A 496 -18.69 22.95 1.38
C PRO A 496 -20.06 23.60 1.59
N GLU A 497 -20.05 24.90 1.91
CA GLU A 497 -21.25 25.74 2.09
C GLU A 497 -22.28 25.58 0.96
N ALA A 498 -21.81 25.53 -0.28
CA ALA A 498 -22.65 25.36 -1.48
C ALA A 498 -23.52 24.09 -1.47
N LEU A 499 -23.17 23.07 -0.67
CA LEU A 499 -24.00 21.88 -0.52
C LEU A 499 -25.01 21.95 0.62
N CYS A 500 -24.92 22.90 1.54
CA CYS A 500 -25.64 22.82 2.81
C CYS A 500 -27.12 23.16 2.71
N GLY A 501 -27.50 24.01 1.75
CA GLY A 501 -28.90 24.20 1.40
C GLY A 501 -29.53 22.99 0.70
N ARG A 502 -28.72 22.15 0.03
CA ARG A 502 -29.20 20.97 -0.71
C ARG A 502 -29.16 19.69 0.13
N LEU A 503 -28.12 19.53 0.93
CA LEU A 503 -27.81 18.36 1.75
C LEU A 503 -27.61 18.82 3.19
N ALA A 504 -28.72 19.08 3.87
CA ALA A 504 -28.77 19.54 5.26
C ALA A 504 -28.65 18.39 6.28
N GLY A 505 -28.84 17.13 5.85
CA GLY A 505 -28.72 15.94 6.70
C GLY A 505 -27.26 15.49 6.88
N PRO A 506 -26.94 14.84 8.01
CA PRO A 506 -25.59 14.35 8.29
C PRO A 506 -25.16 13.24 7.32
N GLN A 507 -23.86 13.14 7.06
CA GLN A 507 -23.25 12.05 6.28
C GLN A 507 -23.15 10.73 7.07
N LEU A 508 -23.31 10.82 8.40
CA LEU A 508 -23.20 9.71 9.32
C LEU A 508 -24.58 9.16 9.68
N LYS A 509 -24.74 7.85 9.52
CA LYS A 509 -25.87 7.10 10.05
C LYS A 509 -25.73 6.85 11.55
N ARG A 510 -24.50 6.68 12.04
CA ARG A 510 -24.22 6.45 13.46
C ARG A 510 -22.84 6.96 13.84
N LEU A 511 -22.79 7.73 14.92
CA LEU A 511 -21.56 8.16 15.57
C LEU A 511 -21.75 8.06 17.08
N ASP A 512 -21.14 7.07 17.73
CA ASP A 512 -21.32 6.87 19.17
C ASP A 512 -20.25 5.96 19.80
N HIS A 513 -20.16 5.93 21.12
CA HIS A 513 -19.24 5.07 21.89
C HIS A 513 -17.75 5.27 21.55
N ASN A 514 -17.37 6.40 20.95
CA ASN A 514 -15.97 6.72 20.67
C ASN A 514 -15.33 7.39 21.88
N VAL A 515 -14.03 7.21 22.04
CA VAL A 515 -13.26 7.86 23.10
C VAL A 515 -12.29 8.86 22.50
N TYR A 516 -12.39 10.09 22.98
CA TYR A 516 -11.50 11.19 22.60
C TYR A 516 -10.59 11.52 23.78
N VAL A 517 -9.29 11.63 23.53
CA VAL A 517 -8.30 12.02 24.53
C VAL A 517 -7.46 13.15 23.98
N ARG A 518 -7.30 14.21 24.78
CA ARG A 518 -6.36 15.29 24.47
C ARG A 518 -5.46 15.56 25.65
N ARG A 519 -4.15 15.48 25.42
CA ARG A 519 -3.12 15.94 26.37
C ARG A 519 -2.76 17.40 26.05
N GLY A 520 -2.46 18.20 27.06
CA GLY A 520 -2.03 19.59 26.88
C GLY A 520 -3.14 20.58 26.45
N ASP A 521 -2.70 21.82 26.21
CA ASP A 521 -3.55 22.90 25.70
C ASP A 521 -3.83 22.69 24.21
N ARG A 522 -5.10 22.84 23.80
CA ARG A 522 -5.56 22.70 22.42
C ARG A 522 -5.29 23.95 21.57
N GLY A 523 -4.89 25.05 22.21
CA GLY A 523 -4.98 26.37 21.60
C GLY A 523 -6.42 26.63 21.15
N THR A 524 -6.59 27.12 19.92
CA THR A 524 -7.90 27.46 19.33
C THR A 524 -8.50 26.37 18.44
N MET A 525 -7.92 25.17 18.42
CA MET A 525 -8.39 24.07 17.57
C MET A 525 -9.46 23.24 18.30
N PRO A 526 -10.68 23.13 17.75
CA PRO A 526 -11.74 22.36 18.37
C PRO A 526 -11.45 20.86 18.29
N LEU A 527 -12.15 20.07 19.12
CA LEU A 527 -12.06 18.62 19.08
C LEU A 527 -12.67 18.05 17.80
N ILE A 528 -13.83 18.57 17.43
CA ILE A 528 -14.65 18.13 16.31
C ILE A 528 -14.99 19.35 15.46
N LEU A 529 -14.75 19.26 14.16
CA LEU A 529 -15.34 20.16 13.16
C LEU A 529 -16.48 19.42 12.46
N TRP A 530 -17.63 20.07 12.32
CA TRP A 530 -18.85 19.41 11.87
C TRP A 530 -19.58 20.19 10.77
N SER A 531 -19.88 19.48 9.68
CA SER A 531 -20.75 19.89 8.60
C SER A 531 -21.67 18.72 8.19
N PRO A 532 -22.91 18.95 7.74
CA PRO A 532 -23.54 20.26 7.62
C PRO A 532 -23.90 20.88 8.98
N ALA A 533 -23.94 22.20 9.01
CA ALA A 533 -24.42 22.98 10.14
C ALA A 533 -25.22 24.18 9.63
N ALA A 534 -26.21 24.60 10.43
CA ALA A 534 -27.03 25.78 10.14
C ALA A 534 -26.32 27.06 10.61
N ASP A 535 -25.19 27.36 10.00
CA ASP A 535 -24.39 28.57 10.18
C ASP A 535 -23.90 29.11 8.82
N GLU A 536 -23.28 30.29 8.81
CA GLU A 536 -22.88 30.98 7.57
C GLU A 536 -21.83 30.21 6.74
N THR A 537 -20.98 29.41 7.37
CA THR A 537 -19.90 28.68 6.69
C THR A 537 -20.18 27.20 6.53
N CYS A 538 -21.39 26.76 6.92
CA CYS A 538 -21.80 25.38 7.08
C CYS A 538 -20.86 24.53 7.95
N GLN A 539 -20.30 25.10 8.99
CA GLN A 539 -19.36 24.42 9.86
C GLN A 539 -19.43 24.94 11.30
N THR A 540 -19.81 24.05 12.21
CA THR A 540 -19.82 24.34 13.64
C THR A 540 -18.68 23.59 14.34
N PRO A 541 -17.84 24.28 15.14
CA PRO A 541 -16.85 23.63 15.99
C PRO A 541 -17.47 23.10 17.30
N PHE A 542 -16.99 21.96 17.77
CA PHE A 542 -17.35 21.41 19.09
C PHE A 542 -16.10 21.05 19.91
N GLU A 543 -16.11 21.45 21.17
CA GLU A 543 -15.03 21.15 22.11
C GLU A 543 -15.13 19.75 22.74
N THR A 544 -16.34 19.19 22.78
CA THR A 544 -16.61 17.88 23.39
C THR A 544 -17.65 17.10 22.57
N PRO A 545 -17.64 15.75 22.63
CA PRO A 545 -18.71 14.95 22.04
C PRO A 545 -20.08 15.22 22.70
N GLN A 546 -20.12 15.63 23.97
CA GLN A 546 -21.36 16.02 24.66
C GLN A 546 -21.96 17.30 24.07
N ALA A 547 -21.12 18.26 23.65
CA ALA A 547 -21.60 19.47 22.96
C ALA A 547 -22.19 19.13 21.59
N LEU A 548 -21.57 18.19 20.86
CA LEU A 548 -22.14 17.65 19.62
C LEU A 548 -23.50 16.99 19.89
N HIS A 549 -23.59 16.11 20.89
CA HIS A 549 -24.84 15.46 21.30
C HIS A 549 -25.95 16.46 21.67
N GLY A 550 -25.61 17.53 22.39
CA GLY A 550 -26.57 18.58 22.75
C GLY A 550 -27.18 19.29 21.53
N ARG A 551 -26.44 19.35 20.41
CA ARG A 551 -26.92 19.94 19.14
C ARG A 551 -27.60 18.90 18.23
N TYR A 552 -27.09 17.67 18.22
CA TYR A 552 -27.52 16.54 17.41
C TYR A 552 -27.74 15.32 18.32
N PRO A 553 -28.92 15.19 18.96
CA PRO A 553 -29.18 14.17 20.00
C PRO A 553 -28.98 12.72 19.55
N GLU A 554 -28.99 12.44 18.26
CA GLU A 554 -28.74 11.13 17.68
C GLU A 554 -27.26 10.69 17.73
N PHE A 555 -26.33 11.62 17.99
CA PHE A 555 -24.89 11.36 17.97
C PHE A 555 -24.24 11.53 19.35
N SER A 556 -23.18 10.76 19.59
CA SER A 556 -22.26 10.89 20.73
C SER A 556 -22.87 10.76 22.12
N ALA A 557 -24.05 10.15 22.27
CA ALA A 557 -24.72 9.95 23.55
C ALA A 557 -23.85 9.21 24.59
N HIS A 558 -23.02 8.27 24.13
CA HIS A 558 -22.14 7.43 24.96
C HIS A 558 -20.66 7.64 24.66
N SER A 559 -20.31 8.60 23.79
CA SER A 559 -18.93 8.97 23.54
C SER A 559 -18.32 9.67 24.77
N LEU A 560 -17.07 9.37 25.08
CA LEU A 560 -16.36 9.95 26.23
C LEU A 560 -15.23 10.87 25.77
N TYR A 561 -14.98 11.91 26.55
CA TYR A 561 -13.88 12.83 26.34
C TYR A 561 -13.07 13.05 27.63
N PHE A 562 -11.75 13.00 27.52
CA PHE A 562 -10.82 13.21 28.62
C PHE A 562 -9.80 14.32 28.27
N THR A 563 -9.77 15.37 29.11
CA THR A 563 -8.69 16.36 29.22
C THR A 563 -7.64 15.89 30.23
N SER A 564 -6.43 16.45 30.15
CA SER A 564 -5.40 16.48 31.21
C SER A 564 -4.48 15.26 31.38
N GLY A 565 -3.33 15.54 32.01
CA GLY A 565 -2.17 14.67 32.21
C GLY A 565 -2.31 13.63 33.33
N GLU A 566 -1.40 12.66 33.28
CA GLU A 566 -1.22 11.52 34.20
C GLU A 566 -2.31 10.44 34.25
N ILE A 567 -3.29 10.42 33.35
CA ILE A 567 -4.06 9.18 33.12
C ILE A 567 -3.21 8.26 32.22
N PRO A 568 -2.78 7.07 32.69
CA PRO A 568 -2.12 6.10 31.83
C PRO A 568 -3.14 5.64 30.78
N LEU A 569 -3.05 6.21 29.58
CA LEU A 569 -3.93 5.87 28.46
C LEU A 569 -3.52 4.52 27.88
N PHE A 570 -2.25 4.41 27.52
CA PHE A 570 -1.65 3.26 26.87
C PHE A 570 -0.77 2.47 27.83
N ARG A 571 -0.51 1.22 27.49
CA ARG A 571 0.43 0.36 28.20
C ARG A 571 1.87 0.88 28.10
N GLY A 572 2.24 1.45 26.95
CA GLY A 572 3.55 2.07 26.74
C GLY A 572 3.64 2.71 25.36
N ALA A 573 3.17 3.96 25.22
CA ALA A 573 3.09 4.64 23.93
C ALA A 573 4.48 4.89 23.31
N GLU A 574 5.46 5.16 24.16
CA GLU A 574 6.87 5.40 23.80
C GLU A 574 7.54 4.18 23.17
N LEU A 575 6.96 2.99 23.38
CA LEU A 575 7.39 1.71 22.79
C LEU A 575 6.44 1.21 21.70
N GLY A 576 5.43 2.01 21.30
CA GLY A 576 4.40 1.59 20.35
C GLY A 576 3.36 0.62 20.91
N HIS A 577 3.29 0.44 22.24
CA HIS A 577 2.28 -0.41 22.89
C HIS A 577 1.00 0.38 23.14
N PHE A 578 0.16 0.48 22.11
CA PHE A 578 -1.10 1.22 22.11
C PHE A 578 -2.30 0.44 22.67
N GLU A 579 -2.07 -0.70 23.34
CA GLU A 579 -3.11 -1.33 24.16
C GLU A 579 -3.54 -0.37 25.27
N LEU A 580 -4.85 -0.26 25.49
CA LEU A 580 -5.38 0.58 26.57
C LEU A 580 -4.95 0.05 27.94
N SER A 581 -4.55 0.95 28.82
CA SER A 581 -4.35 0.63 30.23
C SER A 581 -5.66 0.11 30.83
N LYS A 582 -5.58 -0.94 31.65
CA LYS A 582 -6.75 -1.51 32.33
C LYS A 582 -7.45 -0.49 33.25
N THR A 583 -6.70 0.46 33.80
CA THR A 583 -7.24 1.50 34.69
C THR A 583 -7.83 2.68 33.94
N PHE A 584 -7.69 2.74 32.60
CA PHE A 584 -8.22 3.84 31.81
C PHE A 584 -9.76 3.83 31.86
N PRO A 585 -10.42 4.89 32.37
CA PRO A 585 -11.87 4.93 32.51
C PRO A 585 -12.61 4.88 31.17
N GLY A 586 -11.96 5.23 30.05
CA GLY A 586 -12.55 5.15 28.72
C GLY A 586 -12.86 3.73 28.24
N ASN A 587 -12.29 2.69 28.86
CA ASN A 587 -12.57 1.29 28.52
C ASN A 587 -14.08 0.95 28.57
N ARG A 588 -14.85 1.65 29.40
CA ARG A 588 -16.30 1.42 29.57
C ARG A 588 -17.17 2.00 28.44
N ALA A 589 -16.59 2.78 27.52
CA ALA A 589 -17.38 3.44 26.48
C ALA A 589 -17.89 2.45 25.43
N ALA A 590 -17.22 1.32 25.22
CA ALA A 590 -17.50 0.44 24.11
C ALA A 590 -18.88 -0.22 24.13
N THR A 591 -19.44 -0.43 22.93
CA THR A 591 -20.64 -1.25 22.70
C THR A 591 -20.33 -2.53 21.94
N ARG A 592 -21.28 -3.45 21.91
CA ARG A 592 -21.14 -4.73 21.19
C ARG A 592 -21.01 -4.47 19.69
N LEU A 593 -20.01 -5.11 19.07
CA LEU A 593 -19.80 -5.06 17.63
C LEU A 593 -20.90 -5.84 16.89
N PRO A 594 -21.35 -5.36 15.71
CA PRO A 594 -22.20 -6.13 14.82
C PRO A 594 -21.56 -7.46 14.41
N ALA A 595 -22.37 -8.48 14.14
CA ALA A 595 -21.88 -9.82 13.79
C ALA A 595 -20.98 -9.84 12.55
N GLU A 596 -21.27 -8.96 11.57
CA GLU A 596 -20.44 -8.79 10.38
C GLU A 596 -19.03 -8.29 10.71
N ILE A 597 -18.90 -7.32 11.62
CA ILE A 597 -17.60 -6.76 12.05
C ILE A 597 -16.82 -7.80 12.87
N VAL A 598 -17.50 -8.54 13.75
CA VAL A 598 -16.90 -9.68 14.49
C VAL A 598 -16.32 -10.71 13.53
N ARG A 599 -17.06 -11.05 12.47
CA ARG A 599 -16.62 -12.01 11.45
C ARG A 599 -15.45 -11.49 10.62
N VAL A 600 -15.52 -10.24 10.15
CA VAL A 600 -14.46 -9.62 9.33
C VAL A 600 -13.16 -9.49 10.12
N LEU A 601 -13.24 -9.08 11.39
CA LEU A 601 -12.07 -9.05 12.27
C LEU A 601 -11.62 -10.44 12.73
N ASN A 602 -12.35 -11.53 12.43
CA ASN A 602 -12.07 -12.86 12.94
C ASN A 602 -11.96 -12.91 14.48
N LEU A 603 -12.84 -12.18 15.17
CA LEU A 603 -12.88 -12.13 16.63
C LEU A 603 -13.56 -13.39 17.22
N PRO A 604 -13.09 -13.90 18.37
CA PRO A 604 -13.79 -14.96 19.09
C PRO A 604 -15.25 -14.57 19.41
N GLY A 605 -16.17 -15.55 19.36
CA GLY A 605 -17.61 -15.31 19.52
C GLY A 605 -18.06 -14.75 20.88
N ARG A 606 -17.19 -14.76 21.91
CA ARG A 606 -17.44 -14.20 23.25
C ARG A 606 -16.59 -12.95 23.56
N THR A 607 -16.06 -12.26 22.55
CA THR A 607 -15.28 -11.04 22.76
C THR A 607 -16.12 -9.97 23.44
N ALA A 608 -15.69 -9.50 24.62
CA ALA A 608 -16.32 -8.39 25.32
C ALA A 608 -16.16 -7.09 24.51
N PRO A 609 -17.09 -6.12 24.62
CA PRO A 609 -16.91 -4.79 24.05
C PRO A 609 -15.59 -4.15 24.50
N TYR A 610 -14.87 -3.52 23.58
CA TYR A 610 -13.63 -2.79 23.84
C TYR A 610 -13.54 -1.55 22.93
N VAL A 611 -12.69 -0.59 23.30
CA VAL A 611 -12.43 0.63 22.53
C VAL A 611 -11.09 0.52 21.82
N GLY A 612 -11.00 1.05 20.60
CA GLY A 612 -9.76 1.07 19.83
C GLY A 612 -9.41 -0.30 19.25
N ALA A 613 -8.18 -0.43 18.73
CA ALA A 613 -7.74 -1.62 17.99
C ALA A 613 -7.58 -2.86 18.87
N TYR A 614 -7.32 -2.68 20.17
CA TYR A 614 -6.88 -3.75 21.05
C TYR A 614 -7.97 -4.17 22.05
N PRO A 615 -8.55 -5.38 21.98
CA PRO A 615 -9.35 -5.91 23.08
C PRO A 615 -8.58 -5.92 24.40
N ALA A 616 -9.26 -5.57 25.49
CA ALA A 616 -8.73 -5.80 26.83
C ALA A 616 -8.49 -7.31 26.99
N GLY A 617 -7.23 -7.71 27.18
CA GLY A 617 -6.86 -9.12 27.34
C GLY A 617 -7.66 -9.80 28.46
N PRO A 618 -7.78 -11.15 28.46
CA PRO A 618 -8.55 -11.86 29.45
C PRO A 618 -8.10 -11.47 30.86
N VAL A 619 -9.08 -11.32 31.77
CA VAL A 619 -8.84 -11.27 33.20
C VAL A 619 -8.18 -12.61 33.55
N ARG A 620 -6.87 -12.59 33.83
CA ARG A 620 -6.18 -13.75 34.39
C ARG A 620 -6.65 -13.98 35.82
#